data_AF-A0A3P7LHZ9-F1
#
_entry.id   AF-A0A3P7LHZ9-F1
#
_cell.length_a   1.000
_cell.length_b   1.000
_cell.length_c   1.000
_cell.angle_alpha   90.00
_cell.angle_beta   90.00
_cell.angle_gamma   90.00
#
_symmetry.space_group_name_H-M   'P 1'
#
loop_
_entity.id
_entity.type
_entity.pdbx_description
1 polymer ?
#
loop_
_entity_poly.entity_id
_entity_poly.type
_entity_poly.pdbx_seq_one_letter_code
_entity_poly.pdbx_strand_id
1 'polypeptide(L)'
;MMDVAEACKVRAGVVYGGGTGPYRTTGHPCEVIEVIAKRRLCEGSIGKFLHDALQPRYGGRELPMALGGVFLLEHSGAKYHVFSELPSEPYHTFPDLKDYLKYYEMKEPIIGMGTVISHDPEDLDLRMHSFHIYNVERNVAGHFETDTDPEAASYRIYLHPASHICRMDKPVYP
;
A
#
# COMPACT_ATOMS: atom_id res chain seq x y z
N MET A 1 17.51 -7.33 -16.96
CA MET A 1 16.41 -6.86 -16.08
C MET A 1 16.12 -5.38 -16.37
N MET A 2 15.95 -5.09 -17.65
CA MET A 2 15.60 -3.83 -18.30
C MET A 2 14.58 -4.37 -19.30
N ASP A 3 13.27 -4.31 -18.98
CA ASP A 3 12.18 -4.56 -19.96
C ASP A 3 10.80 -4.69 -19.30
N VAL A 4 10.68 -4.89 -17.98
CA VAL A 4 9.34 -4.97 -17.35
C VAL A 4 8.57 -3.64 -17.48
N ALA A 5 9.28 -2.51 -17.56
CA ALA A 5 8.70 -1.20 -17.79
C ALA A 5 8.37 -0.90 -19.27
N GLU A 6 9.00 -1.59 -20.23
CA GLU A 6 8.79 -1.38 -21.68
C GLU A 6 7.80 -2.39 -22.29
N ALA A 7 7.70 -3.61 -21.72
CA ALA A 7 6.77 -4.63 -22.16
C ALA A 7 5.30 -4.28 -21.84
N CYS A 8 5.08 -3.64 -20.68
CA CYS A 8 3.74 -3.30 -20.24
C CYS A 8 3.20 -2.15 -21.11
N LYS A 9 2.38 -2.47 -22.13
CA LYS A 9 1.66 -1.50 -22.97
C LYS A 9 0.63 -0.74 -22.13
N VAL A 10 1.11 0.21 -21.32
CA VAL A 10 0.40 0.86 -20.21
C VAL A 10 -0.96 1.40 -20.62
N ARG A 11 -2.04 0.91 -19.99
CA ARG A 11 -3.42 1.44 -20.09
C ARG A 11 -3.80 2.16 -18.80
N ALA A 12 -3.06 3.24 -18.51
CA ALA A 12 -3.23 4.26 -17.46
C ALA A 12 -3.59 3.76 -16.03
N GLY A 13 -2.64 3.92 -15.11
CA GLY A 13 -2.84 3.86 -13.66
C GLY A 13 -2.59 5.22 -13.00
N VAL A 14 -3.42 5.64 -12.04
CA VAL A 14 -3.30 6.93 -11.33
C VAL A 14 -3.38 6.73 -9.82
N VAL A 15 -2.42 7.29 -9.08
CA VAL A 15 -2.47 7.43 -7.61
C VAL A 15 -3.10 8.77 -7.24
N TYR A 16 -4.11 8.76 -6.38
CA TYR A 16 -4.76 9.96 -5.85
C TYR A 16 -4.45 10.17 -4.36
N GLY A 17 -4.32 11.44 -3.95
CA GLY A 17 -4.30 11.88 -2.55
C GLY A 17 -2.99 11.64 -1.79
N GLY A 18 -2.85 12.30 -0.62
CA GLY A 18 -1.66 12.17 0.24
C GLY A 18 -1.55 10.82 0.98
N GLY A 19 -2.68 10.17 1.27
CA GLY A 19 -2.75 8.87 1.94
C GLY A 19 -2.51 7.64 1.05
N THR A 20 -1.99 7.84 -0.16
CA THR A 20 -1.71 6.78 -1.15
C THR A 20 -2.93 5.90 -1.52
N GLY A 21 -4.04 6.54 -1.86
CA GLY A 21 -5.23 5.88 -2.38
C GLY A 21 -6.33 6.87 -2.77
N PRO A 22 -7.17 6.57 -3.78
CA PRO A 22 -7.25 5.31 -4.56
C PRO A 22 -6.21 5.16 -5.68
N TYR A 23 -5.89 3.91 -6.04
CA TYR A 23 -5.25 3.56 -7.32
C TYR A 23 -6.34 3.28 -8.35
N ARG A 24 -6.43 4.09 -9.41
CA ARG A 24 -7.42 3.88 -10.47
C ARG A 24 -6.78 3.34 -11.73
N THR A 25 -7.44 2.37 -12.35
CA THR A 25 -7.10 1.84 -13.67
C THR A 25 -8.34 1.84 -14.55
N THR A 26 -8.15 1.58 -15.85
CA THR A 26 -9.26 1.37 -16.80
C THR A 26 -10.01 0.05 -16.59
N GLY A 27 -9.51 -0.85 -15.73
CA GLY A 27 -10.12 -2.16 -15.46
C GLY A 27 -10.01 -3.17 -16.60
N HIS A 28 -9.27 -2.87 -17.66
CA HIS A 28 -9.04 -3.81 -18.76
C HIS A 28 -7.98 -4.86 -18.42
N PRO A 29 -8.09 -6.08 -18.96
CA PRO A 29 -6.98 -7.04 -18.94
C PRO A 29 -5.71 -6.39 -19.50
N CYS A 30 -4.62 -6.53 -18.76
CA CYS A 30 -3.29 -6.04 -19.09
C CYS A 30 -2.24 -6.93 -18.45
N GLU A 31 -0.97 -6.74 -18.84
CA GLU A 31 0.15 -7.36 -18.17
C GLU A 31 0.33 -6.74 -16.78
N VAL A 32 0.65 -7.60 -15.81
CA VAL A 32 0.88 -7.20 -14.42
C VAL A 32 2.12 -7.87 -13.89
N ILE A 33 2.71 -7.27 -12.87
CA ILE A 33 3.81 -7.85 -12.11
C ILE A 33 3.20 -8.78 -11.06
N GLU A 34 3.44 -10.09 -11.19
CA GLU A 34 3.11 -11.06 -10.15
C GLU A 34 4.29 -11.20 -9.18
N VAL A 35 4.01 -11.07 -7.89
CA VAL A 35 4.96 -11.34 -6.81
C VAL A 35 4.40 -12.44 -5.92
N ILE A 36 5.19 -13.51 -5.75
CA ILE A 36 4.89 -14.58 -4.80
C ILE A 36 5.94 -14.51 -3.70
N ALA A 37 5.50 -14.19 -2.48
CA ALA A 37 6.38 -14.08 -1.31
C ALA A 37 5.84 -14.98 -0.21
N LYS A 38 6.71 -15.84 0.34
CA LYS A 38 6.37 -16.77 1.42
C LYS A 38 7.37 -16.64 2.55
N ARG A 39 6.90 -16.84 3.77
CA ARG A 39 7.68 -16.78 5.01
C ARG A 39 8.38 -15.43 5.19
N ARG A 40 7.90 -14.62 6.13
CA ARG A 40 8.50 -13.33 6.46
C ARG A 40 9.72 -13.55 7.36
N LEU A 41 10.90 -13.22 6.82
CA LEU A 41 12.20 -13.47 7.47
C LEU A 41 12.67 -12.36 8.42
N CYS A 42 12.02 -11.19 8.39
CA CYS A 42 12.41 -10.03 9.18
C CYS A 42 11.20 -9.19 9.59
N GLU A 43 11.41 -8.26 10.52
CA GLU A 43 10.38 -7.31 10.92
C GLU A 43 9.98 -6.39 9.76
N GLY A 44 8.69 -6.09 9.68
CA GLY A 44 8.12 -5.23 8.65
C GLY A 44 6.77 -5.75 8.15
N SER A 45 6.38 -5.25 7.00
CA SER A 45 5.13 -5.59 6.33
C SER A 45 5.35 -5.63 4.83
N ILE A 46 4.42 -6.27 4.10
CA ILE A 46 4.57 -6.41 2.65
C ILE A 46 4.66 -5.06 1.94
N GLY A 47 3.94 -4.04 2.41
CA GLY A 47 4.02 -2.67 1.86
C GLY A 47 5.40 -2.06 2.04
N LYS A 48 5.99 -2.22 3.23
CA LYS A 48 7.37 -1.77 3.51
C LYS A 48 8.39 -2.52 2.66
N PHE A 49 8.29 -3.83 2.54
CA PHE A 49 9.24 -4.62 1.75
C PHE A 49 9.19 -4.27 0.26
N LEU A 50 7.99 -4.02 -0.29
CA LEU A 50 7.84 -3.54 -1.65
C LEU A 50 8.47 -2.15 -1.82
N HIS A 51 8.27 -1.23 -0.87
CA HIS A 51 8.89 0.10 -0.90
C HIS A 51 10.42 0.01 -0.86
N ASP A 52 10.95 -0.74 0.10
CA ASP A 52 12.40 -0.93 0.30
C ASP A 52 13.04 -1.59 -0.93
N ALA A 53 12.30 -2.42 -1.67
CA ALA A 53 12.79 -3.00 -2.94
C ALA A 53 12.85 -1.98 -4.10
N LEU A 54 11.98 -0.96 -4.10
CA LEU A 54 11.96 0.08 -5.13
C LEU A 54 12.97 1.21 -4.85
N GLN A 55 13.15 1.56 -3.57
CA GLN A 55 13.90 2.75 -3.15
C GLN A 55 15.34 2.80 -3.67
N PRO A 56 16.16 1.72 -3.61
CA PRO A 56 17.56 1.78 -4.06
C PRO A 56 17.70 2.06 -5.56
N ARG A 57 16.70 1.65 -6.36
CA ARG A 57 16.75 1.74 -7.82
C ARG A 57 16.10 3.00 -8.37
N TYR A 58 15.08 3.52 -7.69
CA TYR A 58 14.22 4.60 -8.18
C TYR A 58 14.17 5.82 -7.24
N GLY A 59 14.71 5.75 -6.02
CA GLY A 59 14.60 6.79 -5.00
C GLY A 59 15.26 8.13 -5.31
N GLY A 60 16.25 8.17 -6.20
CA GLY A 60 16.96 9.39 -6.61
C GLY A 60 16.60 9.88 -8.02
N ARG A 61 15.51 9.38 -8.59
CA ARG A 61 15.05 9.80 -9.93
C ARG A 61 14.15 11.03 -9.82
N GLU A 62 14.03 11.77 -10.92
CA GLU A 62 13.13 12.92 -11.03
C GLU A 62 11.66 12.53 -10.78
N LEU A 63 11.23 11.40 -11.36
CA LEU A 63 9.91 10.83 -11.14
C LEU A 63 10.00 9.53 -10.34
N PRO A 64 9.07 9.30 -9.39
CA PRO A 64 9.04 8.08 -8.61
C PRO A 64 8.51 6.90 -9.41
N MET A 65 8.95 5.71 -9.04
CA MET A 65 8.25 4.49 -9.39
C MET A 65 7.08 4.31 -8.43
N ALA A 66 5.86 4.42 -8.94
CA ALA A 66 4.64 4.12 -8.19
C ALA A 66 3.98 2.87 -8.76
N LEU A 67 3.60 1.95 -7.89
CA LEU A 67 2.85 0.75 -8.22
C LEU A 67 1.54 0.76 -7.43
N GLY A 68 0.50 0.19 -8.02
CA GLY A 68 -0.74 -0.10 -7.31
C GLY A 68 -1.27 -1.46 -7.70
N GLY A 69 -2.10 -2.03 -6.83
CA GLY A 69 -2.60 -3.36 -7.08
C GLY A 69 -3.24 -4.01 -5.87
N VAL A 70 -3.30 -5.34 -5.92
CA VAL A 70 -3.96 -6.18 -4.93
C VAL A 70 -3.05 -7.31 -4.48
N PHE A 71 -3.26 -7.80 -3.27
CA PHE A 71 -2.68 -9.05 -2.80
C PHE A 71 -3.73 -9.97 -2.20
N LEU A 72 -3.43 -11.26 -2.23
CA LEU A 72 -4.07 -12.30 -1.42
C LEU A 72 -3.04 -12.77 -0.38
N LEU A 73 -3.43 -12.74 0.89
CA LEU A 73 -2.69 -13.33 2.00
C LEU A 73 -3.39 -14.61 2.44
N GLU A 74 -2.62 -15.69 2.44
CA GLU A 74 -3.00 -17.04 2.87
C GLU A 74 -1.97 -17.58 3.86
N HIS A 75 -2.37 -18.64 4.57
CA HIS A 75 -1.65 -19.31 5.65
C HIS A 75 -1.30 -18.41 6.86
N SER A 76 -1.89 -17.21 6.98
CA SER A 76 -1.65 -16.28 8.08
C SER A 76 -2.79 -15.28 8.23
N GLY A 77 -3.06 -14.88 9.48
CA GLY A 77 -3.94 -13.75 9.76
C GLY A 77 -3.26 -12.41 9.48
N ALA A 78 -4.00 -11.31 9.65
CA ALA A 78 -3.44 -9.97 9.55
C ALA A 78 -3.84 -9.12 10.75
N LYS A 79 -2.86 -8.36 11.25
CA LYS A 79 -3.09 -7.22 12.12
C LYS A 79 -3.50 -6.02 11.26
N TYR A 80 -4.52 -5.30 11.69
CA TYR A 80 -5.01 -4.11 11.02
C TYR A 80 -5.53 -3.10 12.04
N HIS A 81 -5.73 -1.86 11.61
CA HIS A 81 -6.39 -0.85 12.43
C HIS A 81 -7.53 -0.16 11.70
N VAL A 82 -8.41 0.43 12.49
CA VAL A 82 -9.40 1.41 12.04
C VAL A 82 -9.27 2.66 12.90
N PHE A 83 -9.68 3.79 12.34
CA PHE A 83 -9.86 5.00 13.14
C PHE A 83 -11.04 4.79 14.10
N SER A 84 -10.83 5.16 15.35
CA SER A 84 -11.88 5.26 16.36
C SER A 84 -12.52 6.66 16.32
N GLU A 85 -13.21 7.06 17.39
CA GLU A 85 -13.90 8.36 17.44
C GLU A 85 -12.88 9.50 17.31
N LEU A 86 -13.14 10.41 16.38
CA LEU A 86 -12.31 11.61 16.23
C LEU A 86 -12.46 12.49 17.48
N PRO A 87 -11.37 13.15 17.92
CA PRO A 87 -11.44 14.05 19.07
C PRO A 87 -12.44 15.19 18.83
N SER A 88 -13.11 15.63 19.90
CA SER A 88 -14.04 16.76 19.86
C SER A 88 -13.34 18.12 19.77
N GLU A 89 -12.05 18.19 20.14
CA GLU A 89 -11.23 19.39 20.09
C GLU A 89 -10.23 19.32 18.92
N PRO A 90 -9.87 20.46 18.30
CA PRO A 90 -8.88 20.50 17.23
C PRO A 90 -7.55 19.89 17.66
N TYR A 91 -7.06 18.97 16.83
CA TYR A 91 -5.86 18.20 17.11
C TYR A 91 -4.61 18.98 16.71
N HIS A 92 -3.74 19.32 17.67
CA HIS A 92 -2.64 20.27 17.47
C HIS A 92 -1.23 19.67 17.46
N THR A 93 -1.05 18.38 17.75
CA THR A 93 0.27 17.73 17.70
C THR A 93 0.17 16.30 17.18
N PHE A 94 0.87 15.98 16.08
CA PHE A 94 0.96 14.65 15.44
C PHE A 94 1.17 13.40 16.35
N PRO A 95 1.83 13.45 17.54
CA PRO A 95 2.18 12.23 18.30
C PRO A 95 1.02 11.34 18.82
N ASP A 96 -0.20 11.83 18.96
CA ASP A 96 -1.33 11.11 19.60
C ASP A 96 -2.28 10.41 18.60
N LEU A 97 -1.97 10.36 17.29
CA LEU A 97 -2.86 9.77 16.28
C LEU A 97 -3.08 8.28 16.54
N LYS A 98 -2.05 7.63 17.09
CA LYS A 98 -2.06 6.22 17.45
C LYS A 98 -3.06 5.90 18.55
N ASP A 99 -3.38 6.84 19.43
CA ASP A 99 -4.35 6.64 20.51
C ASP A 99 -5.77 6.54 19.97
N TYR A 100 -6.00 7.10 18.77
CA TYR A 100 -7.26 6.96 18.04
C TYR A 100 -7.29 5.73 17.14
N LEU A 101 -6.19 4.99 16.99
CA LEU A 101 -6.17 3.76 16.21
C LEU A 101 -6.55 2.57 17.09
N LYS A 102 -7.61 1.86 16.70
CA LYS A 102 -7.96 0.58 17.31
C LYS A 102 -7.43 -0.54 16.45
N TYR A 103 -6.61 -1.40 17.05
CA TYR A 103 -5.98 -2.53 16.37
C TYR A 103 -6.76 -3.81 16.59
N TYR A 104 -6.82 -4.62 15.54
CA TYR A 104 -7.56 -5.87 15.46
C TYR A 104 -6.75 -6.90 14.69
N GLU A 105 -7.19 -8.14 14.78
CA GLU A 105 -6.70 -9.24 13.96
C GLU A 105 -7.85 -9.85 13.17
N MET A 106 -7.59 -10.24 11.92
CA MET A 106 -8.53 -11.02 11.10
C MET A 106 -7.87 -12.29 10.60
N LYS A 107 -8.69 -13.30 10.34
CA LYS A 107 -8.24 -14.58 9.80
C LYS A 107 -8.22 -14.54 8.28
N GLU A 108 -7.35 -15.37 7.73
CA GLU A 108 -7.30 -15.68 6.31
C GLU A 108 -8.61 -16.27 5.74
N PRO A 109 -8.78 -16.28 4.40
CA PRO A 109 -7.97 -15.57 3.41
C PRO A 109 -8.28 -14.07 3.41
N ILE A 110 -7.26 -13.25 3.16
CA ILE A 110 -7.34 -11.79 3.27
C ILE A 110 -6.96 -11.16 1.94
N ILE A 111 -7.79 -10.23 1.47
CA ILE A 111 -7.51 -9.47 0.25
C ILE A 111 -7.07 -8.07 0.66
N GLY A 112 -5.89 -7.67 0.17
CA GLY A 112 -5.38 -6.31 0.30
C GLY A 112 -5.40 -5.55 -1.01
N MET A 113 -5.58 -4.24 -0.94
CA MET A 113 -5.47 -3.34 -2.07
C MET A 113 -4.76 -2.06 -1.63
N GLY A 114 -3.88 -1.56 -2.47
CA GLY A 114 -3.09 -0.40 -2.09
C GLY A 114 -2.11 0.06 -3.13
N THR A 115 -1.21 0.92 -2.68
CA THR A 115 -0.13 1.47 -3.50
C THR A 115 1.20 1.45 -2.75
N VAL A 116 2.27 1.53 -3.52
CA VAL A 116 3.64 1.67 -3.05
C VAL A 116 4.39 2.60 -4.00
N ILE A 117 5.17 3.52 -3.44
CA ILE A 117 5.89 4.57 -4.15
C ILE A 117 7.35 4.53 -3.70
N SER A 118 8.31 4.72 -4.61
CA SER A 118 9.74 4.67 -4.29
C SER A 118 10.24 5.84 -3.45
N HIS A 119 9.68 7.04 -3.64
CA HIS A 119 10.05 8.28 -2.95
C HIS A 119 8.94 9.33 -3.14
N ASP A 120 8.93 10.37 -2.32
CA ASP A 120 8.07 11.53 -2.51
C ASP A 120 8.75 12.54 -3.45
N PRO A 121 8.25 12.75 -4.68
CA PRO A 121 8.78 13.78 -5.54
C PRO A 121 8.29 15.14 -5.05
N GLU A 122 9.18 16.14 -5.04
CA GLU A 122 8.77 17.55 -4.85
C GLU A 122 8.00 17.82 -3.55
N ASP A 123 8.28 17.05 -2.48
CA ASP A 123 7.67 17.23 -1.16
C ASP A 123 6.13 17.25 -1.22
N LEU A 124 5.50 16.35 -1.98
CA LEU A 124 4.05 16.33 -2.16
C LEU A 124 3.27 15.78 -0.95
N ASP A 125 3.98 15.44 0.14
CA ASP A 125 3.46 14.81 1.34
C ASP A 125 2.72 13.52 0.99
N LEU A 126 3.45 12.64 0.28
CA LEU A 126 2.95 11.33 -0.13
C LEU A 126 3.36 10.26 0.88
N ARG A 127 2.41 9.39 1.24
CA ARG A 127 2.71 8.21 2.04
C ARG A 127 3.32 7.10 1.16
N MET A 128 4.49 6.58 1.53
CA MET A 128 5.28 5.66 0.68
C MET A 128 4.60 4.32 0.36
N HIS A 129 3.75 3.82 1.26
CA HIS A 129 2.91 2.67 0.99
C HIS A 129 1.66 2.74 1.86
N SER A 130 0.54 2.26 1.31
CA SER A 130 -0.74 2.24 2.00
C SER A 130 -1.57 1.12 1.44
N PHE A 131 -1.94 0.16 2.30
CA PHE A 131 -2.77 -0.98 1.93
C PHE A 131 -3.96 -1.07 2.89
N HIS A 132 -5.15 -1.21 2.34
CA HIS A 132 -6.34 -1.55 3.09
C HIS A 132 -6.71 -3.00 2.78
N ILE A 133 -7.19 -3.71 3.79
CA ILE A 133 -7.54 -5.12 3.69
C ILE A 133 -8.99 -5.37 4.10
N TYR A 134 -9.52 -6.48 3.60
CA TYR A 134 -10.76 -7.07 4.07
C TYR A 134 -10.65 -8.60 4.00
N ASN A 135 -11.38 -9.31 4.85
CA ASN A 135 -11.45 -10.76 4.78
C ASN A 135 -12.39 -11.22 3.65
N VAL A 136 -12.21 -12.43 3.13
CA VAL A 136 -13.04 -12.94 2.02
C VAL A 136 -14.54 -13.02 2.35
N GLU A 137 -14.90 -13.17 3.63
CA GLU A 137 -16.30 -13.13 4.09
C GLU A 137 -16.91 -11.72 4.03
N ARG A 138 -16.08 -10.68 3.86
CA ARG A 138 -16.45 -9.26 3.72
C ARG A 138 -17.23 -8.71 4.92
N ASN A 139 -16.87 -9.14 6.13
CA ASN A 139 -17.48 -8.67 7.36
C ASN A 139 -16.52 -7.81 8.21
N VAL A 140 -15.22 -7.83 7.93
CA VAL A 140 -14.22 -6.97 8.57
C VAL A 140 -13.25 -6.36 7.55
N ALA A 141 -12.85 -5.12 7.79
CA ALA A 141 -11.92 -4.38 6.95
C ALA A 141 -11.16 -3.32 7.76
N GLY A 142 -10.02 -2.87 7.24
CA GLY A 142 -9.28 -1.74 7.80
C GLY A 142 -7.93 -1.52 7.13
N HIS A 143 -7.09 -0.71 7.76
CA HIS A 143 -5.74 -0.41 7.29
C HIS A 143 -4.78 -1.53 7.72
N PHE A 144 -4.06 -2.10 6.75
CA PHE A 144 -3.16 -3.22 7.00
C PHE A 144 -1.90 -2.79 7.76
N GLU A 145 -1.55 -3.56 8.80
CA GLU A 145 -0.28 -3.40 9.51
C GLU A 145 0.73 -4.45 9.05
N THR A 146 0.46 -5.73 9.33
CA THR A 146 1.35 -6.86 9.01
C THR A 146 0.63 -8.20 9.19
N ASP A 147 1.22 -9.30 8.69
CA ASP A 147 0.79 -10.68 8.98
C ASP A 147 1.03 -11.06 10.46
N THR A 148 0.21 -11.98 10.98
CA THR A 148 0.29 -12.43 12.39
C THR A 148 1.12 -13.70 12.58
N ASP A 149 1.28 -14.51 11.53
CA ASP A 149 2.16 -15.68 11.49
C ASP A 149 3.22 -15.50 10.39
N PRO A 150 4.44 -15.06 10.76
CA PRO A 150 5.53 -14.83 9.82
C PRO A 150 6.01 -16.11 9.13
N GLU A 151 5.96 -17.26 9.81
CA GLU A 151 6.52 -18.51 9.29
C GLU A 151 5.62 -19.11 8.21
N ALA A 152 4.31 -19.00 8.40
CA ALA A 152 3.32 -19.57 7.50
C ALA A 152 2.87 -18.61 6.38
N ALA A 153 2.96 -17.29 6.57
CA ALA A 153 2.43 -16.29 5.63
C ALA A 153 2.85 -16.53 4.16
N SER A 154 1.85 -16.49 3.27
CA SER A 154 1.99 -16.61 1.82
C SER A 154 1.21 -15.49 1.12
N TYR A 155 1.93 -14.61 0.44
CA TYR A 155 1.39 -13.52 -0.34
C TYR A 155 1.45 -13.84 -1.83
N ARG A 156 0.34 -13.63 -2.54
CA ARG A 156 0.29 -13.51 -3.99
C ARG A 156 -0.19 -12.12 -4.37
N ILE A 157 0.65 -11.35 -5.05
CA ILE A 157 0.45 -9.92 -5.28
C ILE A 157 0.45 -9.66 -6.78
N TYR A 158 -0.49 -8.86 -7.24
CA TYR A 158 -0.54 -8.34 -8.61
C TYR A 158 -0.40 -6.83 -8.58
N LEU A 159 0.68 -6.32 -9.18
CA LEU A 159 1.02 -4.90 -9.21
C LEU A 159 1.05 -4.38 -10.64
N HIS A 160 0.63 -3.13 -10.83
CA HIS A 160 0.70 -2.43 -12.09
C HIS A 160 1.38 -1.07 -11.88
N PRO A 161 2.27 -0.62 -12.79
CA PRO A 161 2.92 0.67 -12.69
C PRO A 161 1.93 1.82 -12.94
N ALA A 162 2.01 2.86 -12.11
CA ALA A 162 1.28 4.10 -12.35
C ALA A 162 1.88 4.84 -13.54
N SER A 163 1.00 5.40 -14.37
CA SER A 163 1.40 6.33 -15.43
C SER A 163 1.47 7.78 -14.93
N HIS A 164 0.69 8.10 -13.88
CA HIS A 164 0.55 9.44 -13.34
C HIS A 164 0.36 9.37 -11.82
N ILE A 165 0.82 10.41 -11.13
CA ILE A 165 0.49 10.68 -9.73
C ILE A 165 -0.24 12.02 -9.71
N CYS A 166 -1.39 12.06 -9.05
CA CYS A 166 -2.19 13.27 -8.94
C CYS A 166 -2.37 13.63 -7.46
N ARG A 167 -1.62 14.64 -7.01
CA ARG A 167 -1.80 15.22 -5.68
C ARG A 167 -2.94 16.23 -5.71
N MET A 168 -4.09 15.84 -5.18
CA MET A 168 -5.23 16.72 -4.98
C MET A 168 -5.23 17.24 -3.55
N ASP A 169 -5.48 18.53 -3.36
CA ASP A 169 -5.65 19.17 -2.05
C ASP A 169 -4.51 18.85 -1.07
N LYS A 170 -3.29 19.30 -1.42
CA LYS A 170 -2.13 19.18 -0.52
C LYS A 170 -2.38 20.04 0.73
N PRO A 171 -2.27 19.48 1.95
CA PRO A 171 -2.31 20.25 3.19
C PRO A 171 -1.37 21.43 3.10
N VAL A 172 -1.89 22.60 3.47
CA VAL A 172 -1.10 23.85 3.52
C VAL A 172 -0.21 23.89 4.77
N TYR A 173 -0.49 23.02 5.74
CA TYR A 173 0.24 22.88 7.00
C TYR A 173 0.67 21.42 7.18
N PRO A 174 1.91 21.18 7.66
CA PRO A 174 2.40 19.84 7.98
C PRO A 174 1.74 19.26 9.23
#